data_AF-A0A2T5JQ31-F1
#
_entry.id   AF-A0A2T5JQ31-F1
#
_cell.length_a   1.000
_cell.length_b   1.000
_cell.length_c   1.000
_cell.angle_alpha   90.00
_cell.angle_beta   90.00
_cell.angle_gamma   90.00
#
_symmetry.space_group_name_H-M   'P 1'
#
loop_
_entity.id
_entity.type
_entity.pdbx_description
1 polymer ?
#
loop_
_entity_poly.entity_id
_entity_poly.type
_entity_poly.pdbx_seq_one_letter_code
_entity_poly.pdbx_strand_id
1 'polypeptide(L)' 'MDKDYFDPAYLNDLPIWADENAKKILETVCLKNNVPVEVITELVSVQRERQHQERARGINMRFEEILGLIE' A
#
# COMPACT_ATOMS: atom_id res chain seq x y z
N MET A 1 1.81 -1.75 -23.58
CA MET A 1 2.42 -2.17 -22.31
C MET A 1 1.65 -1.43 -21.25
N ASP A 2 0.64 -2.10 -20.71
CA ASP A 2 -0.34 -1.52 -19.79
C ASP A 2 0.41 -1.01 -18.55
N LYS A 3 0.49 0.31 -18.42
CA LYS A 3 0.79 0.91 -17.13
C LYS A 3 -0.51 0.79 -16.34
N ASP A 4 -0.55 -0.22 -15.48
CA ASP A 4 -1.54 -0.38 -14.43
C ASP A 4 -1.40 0.85 -13.51
N TYR A 5 -1.99 1.97 -13.94
CA TYR A 5 -2.11 3.17 -13.13
C TYR A 5 -3.16 2.83 -12.09
N PHE A 6 -2.69 2.42 -10.91
CA PHE A 6 -3.48 2.26 -9.70
C PHE A 6 -4.51 3.39 -9.61
N ASP A 7 -5.79 3.03 -9.66
CA ASP A 7 -6.86 4.01 -9.59
C ASP A 7 -6.94 4.54 -8.14
N PRO A 8 -6.65 5.84 -7.91
CA PRO A 8 -6.57 6.42 -6.57
C PRO A 8 -7.93 6.40 -5.85
N ALA A 9 -9.05 6.13 -6.53
CA ALA A 9 -10.35 5.99 -5.89
C ALA A 9 -10.43 4.76 -4.96
N TYR A 10 -9.63 3.72 -5.20
CA TYR A 10 -9.60 2.54 -4.32
C TYR A 10 -8.97 2.81 -2.95
N LEU A 11 -8.15 3.85 -2.82
CA LEU A 11 -7.58 4.24 -1.54
C LEU A 11 -8.53 5.12 -0.73
N ASN A 12 -9.39 5.91 -1.39
CA ASN A 12 -10.37 6.77 -0.72
C ASN A 12 -11.44 6.01 0.08
N ASP A 13 -11.62 4.72 -0.16
CA ASP A 13 -12.51 3.88 0.64
C ASP A 13 -11.86 3.42 1.97
N LEU A 14 -10.54 3.63 2.12
CA LEU A 14 -9.83 3.32 3.34
C LEU A 14 -9.82 4.54 4.28
N PRO A 15 -10.24 4.38 5.54
CA PRO A 15 -10.38 5.50 6.46
C PRO A 15 -9.06 6.25 6.72
N ILE A 16 -7.91 5.60 6.55
CA ILE A 16 -6.59 6.24 6.71
C ILE A 16 -6.24 7.19 5.56
N TRP A 17 -6.70 6.91 4.33
CA TRP A 17 -6.41 7.73 3.16
C TRP A 17 -7.53 8.75 2.87
N ALA A 18 -8.74 8.50 3.35
CA ALA A 18 -9.88 9.41 3.25
C ALA A 18 -9.76 10.62 4.20
N ASP A 19 -9.12 10.45 5.36
CA ASP A 19 -8.94 11.51 6.35
C ASP A 19 -7.54 12.14 6.27
N GLU A 20 -7.49 13.46 6.08
CA GLU A 20 -6.23 14.19 5.94
C GLU A 20 -5.36 14.15 7.22
N ASN A 21 -5.96 14.05 8.41
CA ASN A 21 -5.20 13.92 9.66
C ASN A 21 -4.62 12.51 9.79
N ALA A 22 -5.39 11.48 9.44
CA ALA A 22 -4.90 10.11 9.40
C ALA A 22 -3.76 9.94 8.40
N LYS A 23 -3.85 10.58 7.23
CA LYS A 23 -2.77 10.60 6.23
C LYS A 23 -1.49 11.27 6.79
N LYS A 24 -1.61 12.41 7.48
CA LYS A 24 -0.46 13.06 8.14
C LYS A 24 0.18 12.18 9.22
N ILE A 25 -0.64 11.45 9.99
CA ILE A 25 -0.13 10.50 10.99
C ILE A 25 0.60 9.36 10.30
N LEU A 26 0.04 8.82 9.20
CA LEU A 26 0.68 7.80 8.38
C LEU A 26 2.04 8.28 7.86
N GLU A 27 2.10 9.47 7.26
CA GLU A 27 3.35 10.08 6.78
C GLU A 27 4.37 10.26 7.91
N THR A 28 3.92 10.70 9.09
CA THR A 28 4.80 10.86 10.26
C THR A 28 5.37 9.53 10.74
N VAL A 29 4.56 8.46 10.75
CA VAL A 29 5.00 7.12 11.14
C VAL A 29 5.94 6.53 10.08
N CYS A 30 5.63 6.73 8.80
CA CYS A 30 6.45 6.34 7.66
C CYS A 30 7.84 6.99 7.75
N LEU A 31 7.91 8.30 7.96
CA LEU A 31 9.14 9.06 8.16
C LEU A 31 9.96 8.55 9.36
N LYS A 32 9.30 8.22 10.48
CA LYS A 32 9.99 7.68 11.66
C LYS A 32 10.66 6.33 11.41
N ASN A 33 10.13 5.54 10.48
CA ASN A 33 10.64 4.21 10.16
C ASN A 33 11.48 4.20 8.86
N ASN A 34 11.76 5.36 8.25
CA ASN A 34 12.39 5.48 6.92
C ASN A 34 11.66 4.69 5.82
N VAL A 35 10.34 4.53 5.96
CA VAL A 35 9.51 3.86 4.97
C VAL A 35 8.80 4.93 4.13
N PRO A 36 8.86 4.88 2.79
CA PRO A 36 8.06 5.76 1.95
C PRO A 36 6.57 5.49 2.10
N VAL A 37 5.74 6.52 2.18
CA VAL A 37 4.27 6.37 2.23
C VAL A 37 3.71 5.67 0.97
N GLU A 38 4.41 5.82 -0.16
CA GLU A 38 4.13 5.15 -1.42
C GLU A 38 4.21 3.61 -1.28
N VAL A 39 5.23 3.11 -0.58
CA VAL A 39 5.39 1.68 -0.30
C VAL A 39 4.20 1.14 0.50
N ILE A 40 3.81 1.82 1.59
CA ILE A 40 2.65 1.39 2.39
C ILE A 40 1.37 1.41 1.56
N THR A 41 1.21 2.43 0.72
CA THR A 41 0.05 2.58 -0.17
C THR A 41 -0.03 1.42 -1.17
N GLU A 42 1.10 1.01 -1.72
CA GLU A 42 1.19 -0.10 -2.66
C GLU A 42 0.91 -1.46 -1.97
N LEU A 43 1.48 -1.69 -0.78
CA LEU A 43 1.22 -2.89 0.04
C LEU A 43 -0.27 -3.04 0.39
N VAL A 44 -0.93 -1.94 0.76
CA VAL A 44 -2.36 -1.96 1.13
C VAL A 44 -3.23 -2.22 -0.09
N SER A 45 -2.85 -1.67 -1.25
CA SER A 45 -3.55 -1.92 -2.51
C SER A 45 -3.45 -3.40 -2.93
N VAL A 46 -2.25 -4.00 -2.83
CA VAL A 46 -2.04 -5.43 -3.11
C VAL A 46 -2.82 -6.33 -2.16
N GLN A 47 -2.90 -5.98 -0.88
CA GLN A 47 -3.73 -6.70 0.10
C GLN A 47 -5.19 -6.70 -0.32
N ARG A 48 -5.72 -5.53 -0.71
CA ARG A 48 -7.13 -5.37 -1.04
C ARG A 48 -7.53 -6.11 -2.31
N GLU A 49 -6.72 -6.00 -3.36
CA GLU A 49 -6.91 -6.71 -4.64
C GLU A 49 -6.99 -8.23 -4.44
N ARG A 50 -6.22 -8.76 -3.48
CA ARG A 50 -6.09 -10.20 -3.27
C ARG A 50 -6.75 -10.72 -2.00
N GLN A 51 -7.40 -9.87 -1.21
CA GLN A 51 -8.18 -10.25 -0.01
C GLN A 51 -9.31 -11.23 -0.34
N HIS A 52 -9.83 -11.18 -1.57
CA HIS A 52 -10.86 -12.08 -2.08
C HIS A 52 -10.31 -13.42 -2.60
N GLN A 53 -8.99 -13.61 -2.71
CA GLN A 53 -8.38 -14.86 -3.15
C GLN A 53 -7.91 -15.68 -1.95
N GLU A 54 -8.70 -16.67 -1.55
CA GLU A 54 -8.52 -17.56 -0.39
C GLU A 54 -7.19 -18.36 -0.34
N ARG A 55 -6.32 -18.25 -1.35
CA ARG A 55 -4.99 -18.89 -1.37
C ARG A 55 -3.89 -17.86 -1.57
N ALA A 56 -3.54 -17.17 -0.48
CA ALA A 56 -2.52 -16.12 -0.39
C ALA A 56 -1.05 -16.60 -0.62
N ARG A 57 -0.78 -17.51 -1.56
CA ARG A 57 0.59 -17.95 -1.86
C ARG A 57 1.42 -16.94 -2.68
N GLY A 58 0.78 -15.93 -3.29
CA GLY A 58 1.45 -14.93 -4.13
C GLY A 58 1.51 -13.51 -3.56
N ILE A 59 0.97 -13.27 -2.36
CA ILE A 59 1.01 -11.93 -1.73
C ILE A 59 2.40 -11.67 -1.13
N ASN A 60 3.01 -12.68 -0.49
CA ASN A 60 4.32 -12.53 0.15
C ASN A 60 5.43 -12.15 -0.84
N MET A 61 5.47 -12.72 -2.05
CA MET A 61 6.47 -12.34 -3.06
C MET A 61 6.36 -10.86 -3.45
N ARG A 62 5.14 -10.38 -3.73
CA ARG A 62 4.90 -8.97 -4.08
C ARG A 62 5.22 -8.04 -2.91
N PHE A 63 4.95 -8.48 -1.68
CA PHE A 63 5.32 -7.78 -0.46
C PHE A 63 6.84 -7.65 -0.31
N GLU A 64 7.57 -8.74 -0.51
CA GLU A 64 9.03 -8.75 -0.46
C GLU A 64 9.64 -7.87 -1.55
N GLU A 65 9.08 -7.87 -2.76
CA GLU A 65 9.50 -6.95 -3.84
C GLU A 65 9.30 -5.48 -3.44
N ILE A 66 8.13 -5.12 -2.89
CA ILE A 66 7.83 -3.75 -2.49
C ILE A 66 8.70 -3.32 -1.29
N LEU A 67 8.91 -4.22 -0.33
CA LEU A 67 9.77 -3.96 0.83
C LEU A 67 11.26 -3.88 0.45
N GLY A 68 11.69 -4.63 -0.57
CA GLY A 68 13.04 -4.55 -1.12
C GLY A 68 13.36 -3.22 -1.80
N LEU A 69 12.37 -2.36 -2.05
CA LEU A 69 12.58 -0.98 -2.50
C LEU A 69 13.05 -0.04 -1.37
N ILE A 70 13.01 -0.49 -0.11
CA ILE A 70 13.43 0.27 1.07
C ILE A 70 14.90 -0.03 1.46
N GLU A 71 15.50 -1.10 0.90
CA GLU A 71 16.93 -1.47 1.11
C GLU A 71 17.93 -0.53 0.42
#